data_AF-A0A9Q3PTQ2-F1
#
_entry.id   AF-A0A9Q3PTQ2-F1
#
_cell.length_a   1.000
_cell.length_b   1.000
_cell.length_c   1.000
_cell.angle_alpha   90.00
_cell.angle_beta   90.00
_cell.angle_gamma   90.00
#
_symmetry.space_group_name_H-M   'P 1'
#
loop_
_entity.id
_entity.type
_entity.pdbx_description
1 polymer ?
#
loop_
_entity_poly.entity_id
_entity_poly.type
_entity_poly.pdbx_seq_one_letter_code
_entity_poly.pdbx_strand_id
1 'polypeptide(L)'
;MISDRDPKFTSALWKNLHQPFGTKLSFSAAYHPQTDGLTERMIQTLEDSTNQTHAILEKGWNLKLPQDSLRNEWIEILPTAASFEGMRKKARKHAVRCMEDSFAYAKDKWDKSHATPYFKLGDLVLVSTTNFHNIKGGKTLKDSFAGPFFLLRPFMEKMLLK
;
A
#
# COMPACT_ATOMS: atom_id res chain seq x y z
N MET A 1 -9.95 16.29 -1.88
CA MET A 1 -10.02 16.23 -0.40
C MET A 1 -11.39 16.70 0.02
N ILE A 2 -12.05 15.96 0.91
CA ILE A 2 -13.37 16.33 1.46
C ILE A 2 -13.13 16.90 2.86
N SER A 3 -13.54 18.14 3.10
CA SER A 3 -13.43 18.81 4.42
C SER A 3 -14.76 19.45 4.81
N ASP A 4 -14.97 19.66 6.10
CA ASP A 4 -16.12 20.43 6.59
C ASP A 4 -16.03 21.91 6.17
N ARG A 5 -17.15 22.62 6.28
CA ARG A 5 -17.30 24.04 5.93
C ARG A 5 -16.85 24.99 7.04
N ASP A 6 -15.99 24.54 7.96
CA ASP A 6 -15.36 25.43 8.93
C ASP A 6 -14.72 26.64 8.19
N PRO A 7 -14.92 27.88 8.68
CA PRO A 7 -14.30 29.09 8.14
C PRO A 7 -12.80 28.97 7.84
N LYS A 8 -12.07 28.14 8.60
CA LYS A 8 -10.63 27.88 8.38
C LYS A 8 -10.37 27.18 7.05
N PHE A 9 -11.17 26.17 6.70
CA PHE A 9 -11.01 25.36 5.48
C PHE A 9 -11.68 26.00 4.26
N THR A 10 -12.57 26.97 4.46
CA THR A 10 -13.17 27.75 3.36
C THR A 10 -12.38 29.03 3.02
N SER A 11 -11.34 29.35 3.80
CA SER A 11 -10.50 30.54 3.64
C SER A 11 -9.71 30.59 2.33
N ALA A 12 -9.37 31.81 1.89
CA ALA A 12 -8.55 32.03 0.69
C ALA A 12 -7.14 31.42 0.83
N LEU A 13 -6.58 31.42 2.04
CA LEU A 13 -5.30 30.79 2.35
C LEU A 13 -5.35 29.30 2.03
N TRP A 14 -6.41 28.61 2.47
CA TRP A 14 -6.56 27.16 2.26
C TRP A 14 -6.69 26.80 0.78
N LYS A 15 -7.46 27.59 0.02
CA LYS A 15 -7.58 27.41 -1.44
C LYS A 15 -6.24 27.61 -2.14
N ASN A 16 -5.49 28.65 -1.79
CA ASN A 16 -4.20 28.96 -2.38
C ASN A 16 -3.12 27.93 -2.03
N LEU A 17 -3.20 27.32 -0.84
CA LEU A 17 -2.29 26.25 -0.42
C LEU A 17 -2.51 24.98 -1.26
N HIS A 18 -3.76 24.60 -1.52
CA HIS A 18 -4.10 23.37 -2.24
C HIS A 18 -4.01 23.45 -3.76
N GLN A 19 -4.03 24.66 -4.33
CA GLN A 19 -3.89 24.94 -5.76
C GLN A 19 -2.59 24.40 -6.39
N PRO A 20 -1.38 24.62 -5.82
CA PRO A 20 -0.14 24.08 -6.38
C PRO A 20 -0.03 22.55 -6.27
N PHE A 21 -0.74 21.92 -5.34
CA PHE A 21 -0.76 20.45 -5.20
C PHE A 21 -1.78 19.77 -6.12
N GLY A 22 -2.53 20.53 -6.94
CA GLY A 22 -3.52 19.98 -7.88
C GLY A 22 -4.71 19.28 -7.22
N THR A 23 -4.87 19.43 -5.91
CA THR A 23 -5.92 18.77 -5.14
C THR A 23 -7.26 19.50 -5.28
N LYS A 24 -8.29 18.81 -5.76
CA LYS A 24 -9.66 19.33 -5.79
C LYS A 24 -10.24 19.35 -4.36
N LEU A 25 -10.61 20.54 -3.88
CA LEU A 25 -11.31 20.76 -2.62
C LEU A 25 -12.81 20.55 -2.85
N SER A 26 -13.41 19.64 -2.08
CA SER A 26 -14.86 19.42 -2.04
C SER A 26 -15.31 19.60 -0.59
N PHE A 27 -16.38 20.35 -0.36
CA PHE A 27 -16.88 20.57 1.00
C PHE A 27 -18.08 19.66 1.27
N SER A 28 -18.12 19.02 2.45
CA SER A 28 -19.29 18.26 2.88
C SER A 28 -20.52 19.17 3.04
N ALA A 29 -21.71 18.59 2.98
CA ALA A 29 -22.94 19.32 3.30
C ALA A 29 -22.94 19.69 4.79
N ALA A 30 -23.43 20.88 5.12
CA ALA A 30 -23.55 21.29 6.52
C ALA A 30 -24.42 20.27 7.27
N TYR A 31 -23.90 19.76 8.40
CA TYR A 31 -24.54 18.73 9.22
C TYR A 31 -24.66 17.35 8.54
N HIS A 32 -23.53 16.79 8.08
CA HIS A 32 -23.47 15.38 7.68
C HIS A 32 -22.69 14.52 8.69
N PRO A 33 -23.31 14.13 9.82
CA PRO A 33 -22.66 13.38 10.91
C PRO A 33 -22.12 12.00 10.48
N GLN A 34 -22.43 11.54 9.26
CA GLN A 34 -21.93 10.28 8.75
C GLN A 34 -20.48 10.36 8.24
N THR A 35 -20.07 11.52 7.70
CA THR A 35 -18.67 11.76 7.31
C THR A 35 -17.86 12.21 8.51
N ASP A 36 -18.39 13.12 9.32
CA ASP A 36 -17.74 13.59 10.54
C ASP A 36 -17.63 12.48 11.59
N GLY A 37 -18.62 11.58 11.67
CA GLY A 37 -18.58 10.43 12.58
C GLY A 37 -17.53 9.38 12.21
N LEU A 38 -16.97 9.38 10.99
CA LEU A 38 -15.81 8.54 10.65
C LEU A 38 -14.52 9.17 11.16
N THR A 39 -14.36 10.48 10.98
CA THR A 39 -13.19 11.20 11.50
C THR A 39 -13.21 11.27 13.03
N GLU A 40 -14.37 11.50 13.65
CA GLU A 40 -14.54 11.48 15.11
C GLU A 40 -14.24 10.10 15.69
N ARG A 41 -14.74 9.00 15.07
CA ARG A 41 -14.38 7.64 15.50
C ARG A 41 -12.90 7.33 15.31
N MET A 42 -12.28 7.84 14.26
CA MET A 42 -10.84 7.70 14.05
C MET A 42 -10.06 8.46 15.11
N ILE A 43 -10.45 9.70 15.43
CA ILE A 43 -9.84 10.50 16.50
C ILE A 43 -10.00 9.77 17.84
N GLN A 44 -11.20 9.28 18.15
CA GLN A 44 -11.46 8.53 19.38
C GLN A 44 -10.63 7.24 19.46
N THR A 45 -10.50 6.49 18.36
CA THR A 45 -9.65 5.29 18.32
C THR A 45 -8.17 5.65 18.53
N LEU A 46 -7.73 6.81 18.02
CA LEU A 46 -6.37 7.29 18.23
C LEU A 46 -6.16 7.70 19.69
N GLU A 47 -7.09 8.45 20.29
CA GLU A 47 -7.08 8.82 21.71
C GLU A 47 -7.08 7.58 22.61
N ASP A 48 -7.93 6.60 22.35
CA ASP A 48 -7.99 5.32 23.09
C ASP A 48 -6.69 4.51 22.95
N SER A 49 -6.04 4.58 21.78
CA SER A 49 -4.80 3.85 21.53
C SER A 49 -3.56 4.52 22.13
N THR A 50 -3.57 5.85 22.26
CA THR A 50 -2.46 6.64 22.81
C THR A 50 -2.68 7.05 24.26
N ASN A 51 -3.91 6.90 24.77
CA ASN A 51 -4.36 7.38 26.06
C ASN A 51 -4.11 8.89 26.27
N GLN A 52 -4.05 9.64 25.18
CA GLN A 52 -3.77 11.08 25.15
C GLN A 52 -4.88 11.78 24.39
N THR A 53 -5.35 12.91 24.91
CA THR A 53 -6.41 13.68 24.27
C THR A 53 -5.90 14.35 23.00
N HIS A 54 -6.81 14.60 22.06
CA HIS A 54 -6.55 15.29 20.79
C HIS A 54 -5.81 16.62 20.98
N ALA A 55 -6.06 17.32 22.10
CA ALA A 55 -5.35 18.55 22.47
C ALA A 55 -3.83 18.33 22.71
N ILE A 56 -3.45 17.19 23.27
CA ILE A 56 -2.04 16.82 23.52
C ILE A 56 -1.36 16.44 22.20
N LEU A 57 -2.06 15.73 21.32
CA LEU A 57 -1.53 15.25 20.03
C LEU A 57 -1.37 16.38 18.99
N GLU A 58 -2.30 17.35 18.94
CA GLU A 58 -2.23 18.44 17.96
C GLU A 58 -1.42 19.65 18.41
N LYS A 59 -1.43 19.99 19.71
CA LYS A 59 -0.87 21.26 20.19
C LYS A 59 0.28 21.12 21.18
N GLY A 60 0.56 19.91 21.68
CA GLY A 60 1.67 19.68 22.62
C GLY A 60 1.45 20.27 24.02
N TRP A 61 0.24 20.74 24.35
CA TRP A 61 -0.09 21.28 25.67
C TRP A 61 -1.01 20.32 26.43
N ASN A 62 -0.57 19.89 27.62
CA ASN A 62 -1.38 19.15 28.58
C ASN A 62 -2.42 20.11 29.21
N LEU A 63 -3.66 20.10 28.73
CA LEU A 63 -4.78 20.66 29.49
C LEU A 63 -5.07 19.68 30.64
N LYS A 64 -4.37 19.81 31.77
CA LYS A 64 -4.66 19.01 32.95
C LYS A 64 -6.05 19.40 33.47
N LEU A 65 -7.05 18.55 33.26
CA LEU A 65 -8.34 18.71 33.91
C LEU A 65 -8.18 18.35 35.40
N PRO A 66 -8.97 18.95 36.32
CA PRO A 66 -8.94 18.59 37.73
C PRO A 66 -9.16 17.09 37.99
N GLN A 67 -9.93 16.42 37.12
CA GLN A 67 -10.15 14.97 37.16
C GLN A 67 -8.90 14.15 36.82
N ASP A 68 -7.99 14.69 36.00
CA ASP A 68 -6.75 14.01 35.63
C ASP A 68 -5.76 13.98 36.80
N SER A 69 -5.83 14.95 37.71
CA SER A 69 -4.95 15.00 38.88
C SER A 69 -5.29 13.92 39.93
N LEU A 70 -6.54 13.43 39.93
CA LEU A 70 -6.99 12.39 40.85
C LEU A 70 -6.73 10.97 40.33
N ARG A 71 -6.39 10.81 39.04
CA ARG A 71 -6.26 9.51 38.36
C ARG A 71 -4.79 9.10 38.10
N ASN A 72 -3.82 9.86 38.61
CA ASN A 72 -2.41 9.66 38.28
C ASN A 72 -1.64 8.77 39.28
N GLU A 73 -2.28 8.30 40.35
CA GLU A 73 -1.60 7.46 41.35
C GLU A 73 -1.88 5.97 41.21
N TRP A 74 -2.77 5.54 40.30
CA TRP A 74 -3.18 4.13 40.20
C TRP A 74 -3.34 3.64 38.77
N ILE A 75 -2.23 3.59 38.02
CA ILE A 75 -2.15 2.66 36.89
C ILE A 75 -1.01 1.68 37.19
N GLU A 76 -1.28 0.74 38.09
CA GLU A 76 -0.62 -0.56 37.99
C GLU A 76 -1.01 -1.11 36.61
N ILE A 77 -0.02 -1.27 35.73
CA ILE A 77 -0.23 -1.94 34.45
C ILE A 77 -0.83 -3.30 34.79
N LEU A 78 -2.12 -3.49 34.53
CA LEU A 78 -2.78 -4.78 34.73
C LEU A 78 -1.89 -5.83 34.06
N PRO A 79 -1.52 -6.93 34.75
CA PRO A 79 -0.64 -7.97 34.18
C PRO A 79 -1.09 -8.47 32.79
N THR A 80 -2.39 -8.32 32.52
CA THR A 80 -3.07 -8.54 31.23
C THR A 80 -2.60 -7.62 30.10
N ALA A 81 -2.31 -6.34 30.35
CA ALA A 81 -1.87 -5.40 29.32
C ALA A 81 -0.42 -5.68 28.87
N ALA A 82 0.47 -6.02 29.82
CA ALA A 82 1.84 -6.42 29.52
C ALA A 82 1.88 -7.76 28.74
N SER A 83 1.06 -8.73 29.13
CA SER A 83 0.95 -10.00 28.42
C SER A 83 0.36 -9.84 27.01
N PHE A 84 -0.59 -8.92 26.82
CA PHE A 84 -1.16 -8.57 25.52
C PHE A 84 -0.14 -7.90 24.58
N GLU A 85 0.71 -7.02 25.09
CA GLU A 85 1.79 -6.42 24.29
C GLU A 85 2.77 -7.50 23.79
N GLY A 86 3.13 -8.45 24.66
CA GLY A 86 3.93 -9.61 24.29
C GLY A 86 3.26 -10.48 23.21
N MET A 87 1.94 -10.66 23.31
CA MET A 87 1.15 -11.38 22.31
C MET A 87 1.15 -10.66 20.95
N ARG A 88 0.92 -9.34 20.92
CA ARG A 88 1.00 -8.54 19.68
C ARG A 88 2.38 -8.61 19.03
N LYS A 89 3.45 -8.51 19.84
CA LYS A 89 4.83 -8.63 19.32
C LYS A 89 5.07 -9.99 18.68
N LYS A 90 4.59 -11.08 19.28
CA LYS A 90 4.67 -12.44 18.70
C LYS A 90 3.84 -12.57 17.42
N ALA A 91 2.59 -12.12 17.45
CA ALA A 91 1.70 -12.16 16.29
C ALA A 91 2.27 -11.37 15.10
N ARG A 92 2.82 -10.17 15.35
CA ARG A 92 3.49 -9.36 14.32
C ARG A 92 4.70 -10.08 13.73
N LYS A 93 5.58 -10.64 14.56
CA LYS A 93 6.73 -11.41 14.09
C LYS A 93 6.31 -12.60 13.22
N HIS A 94 5.25 -13.30 13.63
CA HIS A 94 4.71 -14.41 12.84
C HIS A 94 4.16 -13.95 11.50
N ALA A 95 3.39 -12.86 11.47
CA ALA A 95 2.83 -12.31 10.24
C ALA A 95 3.92 -11.90 9.24
N VAL A 96 5.00 -11.24 9.72
CA VAL A 96 6.14 -10.88 8.87
C VAL A 96 6.80 -12.12 8.27
N ARG A 97 7.05 -13.15 9.09
CA ARG A 97 7.61 -14.41 8.59
C ARG A 97 6.71 -15.07 7.54
N CYS A 98 5.39 -15.13 7.77
CA CYS A 98 4.46 -15.69 6.78
C CYS A 98 4.49 -14.94 5.44
N MET A 99 4.67 -13.62 5.46
CA MET A 99 4.85 -12.83 4.25
C MET A 99 6.16 -13.18 3.54
N GLU A 100 7.28 -13.24 4.28
CA GLU A 100 8.59 -13.61 3.74
C GLU A 100 8.59 -15.01 3.11
N ASP A 101 8.02 -15.99 3.80
CA ASP A 101 7.89 -17.38 3.31
C ASP A 101 7.03 -17.43 2.02
N SER A 102 5.96 -16.63 1.96
CA SER A 102 5.10 -16.54 0.76
C SER A 102 5.83 -15.92 -0.43
N PHE A 103 6.62 -14.86 -0.21
CA PHE A 103 7.44 -14.24 -1.27
C PHE A 103 8.53 -15.18 -1.77
N ALA A 104 9.21 -15.88 -0.85
CA ALA A 104 10.23 -16.87 -1.21
C ALA A 104 9.64 -18.01 -2.05
N TYR A 105 8.50 -18.55 -1.63
CA TYR A 105 7.78 -19.57 -2.38
C TYR A 105 7.35 -19.10 -3.77
N ALA A 106 6.79 -17.89 -3.86
CA ALA A 106 6.37 -17.32 -5.14
C ALA A 106 7.55 -17.13 -6.10
N LYS A 107 8.71 -16.69 -5.59
CA LYS A 107 9.94 -16.54 -6.36
C LYS A 107 10.44 -17.88 -6.90
N ASP A 108 10.61 -18.88 -6.03
CA ASP A 108 11.07 -20.23 -6.44
C ASP A 108 10.16 -20.86 -7.49
N LYS A 109 8.84 -20.71 -7.32
CA LYS A 109 7.86 -21.19 -8.32
C LYS A 109 7.97 -20.44 -9.64
N TRP A 110 8.17 -19.12 -9.61
CA TRP A 110 8.35 -18.32 -10.83
C TRP A 110 9.63 -18.72 -11.56
N ASP A 111 10.76 -18.83 -10.84
CA ASP A 111 12.05 -19.23 -11.41
C ASP A 111 11.98 -20.62 -12.07
N LYS A 112 11.29 -21.58 -11.44
CA LYS A 112 11.08 -22.93 -12.01
C LYS A 112 10.20 -22.95 -13.26
N SER A 113 9.17 -22.10 -13.31
CA SER A 113 8.20 -22.07 -14.41
C SER A 113 8.59 -21.16 -15.57
N HIS A 114 9.47 -20.18 -15.33
CA HIS A 114 9.91 -19.18 -16.31
C HIS A 114 11.41 -19.24 -16.56
N ALA A 115 12.03 -20.41 -16.33
CA ALA A 115 13.42 -20.65 -16.71
C ALA A 115 13.61 -20.33 -18.20
N THR A 116 14.47 -19.35 -18.49
CA THR A 116 14.75 -18.95 -19.87
C THR A 116 15.39 -20.13 -20.60
N PRO A 117 14.77 -20.65 -21.67
CA PRO A 117 15.35 -21.76 -22.42
C PRO A 117 16.73 -21.36 -22.95
N TYR A 118 17.73 -22.18 -22.65
CA TYR A 118 19.07 -22.01 -23.21
C TYR A 118 19.08 -22.57 -24.62
N PHE A 119 19.38 -21.72 -25.60
CA PHE A 119 19.46 -22.13 -27.00
C PHE A 119 20.91 -22.17 -27.49
N LYS A 120 21.24 -23.16 -28.32
CA LYS A 120 22.54 -23.26 -28.99
C LYS A 120 22.45 -22.72 -30.42
N LEU A 121 23.61 -22.31 -30.92
CA LEU A 121 23.80 -21.95 -32.32
C LEU A 121 23.46 -23.15 -33.21
N GLY A 122 22.57 -22.95 -34.17
CA GLY A 122 22.09 -24.00 -35.08
C GLY A 122 20.80 -24.71 -34.64
N ASP A 123 20.27 -24.45 -33.44
CA ASP A 123 18.99 -25.02 -33.03
C ASP A 123 17.83 -24.45 -33.88
N LEU A 124 16.83 -25.29 -34.15
CA LEU A 124 15.60 -24.91 -34.82
C LEU A 124 14.60 -24.38 -33.79
N VAL A 125 14.17 -23.14 -33.97
CA VAL A 125 13.24 -22.47 -33.06
C VAL A 125 11.98 -22.01 -33.76
N LEU A 126 10.89 -22.00 -33.00
CA LEU A 126 9.60 -21.44 -33.38
C LEU A 126 9.41 -20.11 -32.67
N VAL A 127 8.97 -19.10 -33.41
CA VAL A 127 8.71 -17.75 -32.88
C VAL A 127 7.22 -17.57 -32.65
N SER A 128 6.82 -17.16 -31.45
CA SER A 128 5.41 -16.91 -31.14
C SER A 128 4.85 -15.77 -31.98
N THR A 129 3.66 -15.95 -32.55
CA THR A 129 2.97 -14.95 -33.37
C THR A 129 2.05 -14.03 -32.59
N THR A 130 2.05 -14.16 -31.27
CA THR A 130 1.20 -13.38 -30.36
C THR A 130 1.36 -11.87 -30.57
N ASN A 131 2.60 -11.40 -30.73
CA ASN A 131 2.94 -9.98 -30.90
C ASN A 131 3.13 -9.54 -32.37
N PHE A 132 2.90 -10.41 -33.35
CA PHE A 132 2.98 -10.03 -34.77
C PHE A 132 1.64 -9.46 -35.25
N HIS A 133 1.67 -8.17 -35.60
CA HIS A 133 0.51 -7.45 -36.13
C HIS A 133 0.38 -7.57 -37.66
N ASN A 134 1.42 -8.09 -38.33
CA ASN A 134 1.51 -8.14 -39.79
C ASN A 134 1.17 -9.52 -40.38
N ILE A 135 0.72 -10.48 -39.56
CA ILE A 135 0.32 -11.82 -40.02
C ILE A 135 -1.15 -11.77 -40.41
N LYS A 136 -1.45 -12.17 -41.65
CA LYS A 136 -2.82 -12.19 -42.20
C LYS A 136 -3.62 -13.34 -41.57
N GLY A 137 -4.88 -13.07 -41.23
CA GLY A 137 -5.82 -14.04 -40.66
C GLY A 137 -6.56 -13.50 -39.44
N GLY A 138 -7.75 -14.04 -39.16
CA GLY A 138 -8.47 -13.75 -37.92
C GLY A 138 -7.71 -14.27 -36.70
N LYS A 139 -7.94 -13.70 -35.51
CA LYS A 139 -7.27 -14.11 -34.26
C LYS A 139 -7.33 -15.62 -33.96
N THR A 140 -8.37 -16.30 -34.47
CA THR A 140 -8.63 -17.75 -34.32
C THR A 140 -8.06 -18.61 -35.44
N LEU A 141 -7.64 -18.02 -36.56
CA LEU A 141 -7.13 -18.74 -37.74
C LEU A 141 -5.62 -18.49 -37.98
N LYS A 142 -4.98 -17.67 -37.16
CA LYS A 142 -3.53 -17.46 -37.22
C LYS A 142 -2.81 -18.58 -36.46
N ASP A 143 -1.77 -19.13 -37.06
CA ASP A 143 -0.89 -20.07 -36.36
C ASP A 143 -0.23 -19.37 -35.18
N SER A 144 -0.26 -20.01 -34.00
CA SER A 144 0.33 -19.46 -32.76
C SER A 144 1.85 -19.31 -32.80
N PHE A 145 2.51 -20.00 -33.75
CA PHE A 145 3.96 -20.04 -33.92
C PHE A 145 4.33 -19.99 -35.40
N ALA A 146 5.44 -19.32 -35.72
CA ALA A 146 6.03 -19.26 -37.05
C ALA A 146 7.43 -19.89 -37.06
N GLY A 147 7.78 -20.60 -38.13
CA GLY A 147 9.09 -21.25 -38.31
C GLY A 147 8.98 -22.62 -38.97
N PRO A 148 10.00 -23.48 -38.86
CA PRO A 148 11.18 -23.36 -38.00
C PRO A 148 12.29 -22.46 -38.58
N PHE A 149 12.99 -21.72 -37.72
CA PHE A 149 14.13 -20.88 -38.08
C PHE A 149 15.41 -21.35 -37.40
N PHE A 150 16.57 -21.11 -38.04
CA PHE A 150 17.87 -21.38 -37.44
C PHE A 150 18.31 -20.25 -36.51
N LEU A 151 18.77 -20.59 -35.31
CA LEU A 151 19.46 -19.65 -34.44
C LEU A 151 20.86 -19.36 -34.94
N LEU A 152 21.02 -18.20 -35.59
CA LEU A 152 22.27 -17.76 -36.18
C LEU A 152 23.23 -17.13 -35.17
N ARG A 153 22.73 -16.38 -34.18
CA ARG A 153 23.52 -15.71 -33.13
C ARG A 153 22.70 -15.49 -31.85
N PRO A 154 23.23 -15.79 -30.65
CA PRO A 154 22.59 -15.42 -29.39
C PRO A 154 22.66 -13.91 -29.18
N PHE A 155 21.52 -13.29 -28.85
CA PHE A 155 21.43 -11.87 -28.53
C PHE A 155 21.76 -11.67 -27.04
N MET A 156 23.02 -11.37 -26.76
CA MET A 156 23.50 -11.10 -25.39
C MET A 156 23.38 -9.60 -25.09
N GLU A 157 22.17 -9.09 -24.88
CA GLU A 157 22.01 -7.71 -24.41
C GLU A 157 21.89 -7.67 -22.88
N LYS A 158 23.02 -7.31 -22.24
CA LYS A 158 23.06 -6.84 -20.86
C LYS A 158 22.21 -5.56 -20.76
N MET A 159 20.92 -5.68 -20.46
CA MET A 159 20.17 -4.56 -19.92
C MET A 159 20.42 -4.50 -18.40
N LEU A 160 21.62 -4.05 -18.04
CA LEU A 160 21.88 -3.45 -16.73
C LEU A 160 21.10 -2.14 -16.68
N LEU A 161 19.86 -2.18 -16.20
CA LEU A 161 19.14 -0.98 -15.81
C LEU A 161 19.80 -0.44 -14.54
N LYS A 162 20.60 0.63 -14.73
CA LYS A 162 20.93 1.61 -13.70
C LYS A 162 19.69 2.42 -13.32
#